data_AF-A0A7Z9XJQ6-F1
#
_entry.id   AF-A0A7Z9XJQ6-F1
#
_cell.length_a   1.000
_cell.length_b   1.000
_cell.length_c   1.000
_cell.angle_alpha   90.00
_cell.angle_beta   90.00
_cell.angle_gamma   90.00
#
_symmetry.space_group_name_H-M   'P 1'
#
loop_
_entity.id
_entity.type
_entity.pdbx_description
1 polymer ?
#
loop_
_entity_poly.entity_id
_entity_poly.type
_entity_poly.pdbx_seq_one_letter_code
_entity_poly.pdbx_strand_id
1 'polypeptide(L)' 'GDPIPPGKKSLAFSLTFQSPTKTLTDKDTAKLRKKIVARLSREIGAALREA' A
#
# COMPACT_ATOMS: atom_id res chain seq x y z
N GLY A 1 14.83 2.24 -11.81
CA GLY A 1 14.47 2.16 -10.39
C GLY A 1 15.66 1.61 -9.63
N ASP A 2 15.93 2.16 -8.45
CA ASP A 2 17.14 1.83 -7.69
C ASP A 2 17.23 0.33 -7.33
N PRO A 3 18.45 -0.20 -7.15
CA PRO A 3 18.64 -1.58 -6.71
C PRO A 3 17.90 -1.85 -5.40
N ILE A 4 17.29 -3.03 -5.30
CA ILE A 4 16.68 -3.50 -4.05
C ILE A 4 17.82 -4.02 -3.15
N PRO A 5 17.90 -3.62 -1.87
CA PRO A 5 18.91 -4.13 -0.97
C PRO A 5 18.89 -5.67 -0.88
N PRO A 6 20.05 -6.32 -0.70
CA PRO A 6 20.11 -7.76 -0.54
C PRO A 6 19.21 -8.23 0.62
N GLY A 7 18.54 -9.37 0.43
CA GLY A 7 17.57 -9.91 1.39
C GLY A 7 16.19 -9.25 1.35
N LYS A 8 15.92 -8.29 0.44
CA LYS A 8 14.60 -7.71 0.22
C LYS A 8 14.03 -8.12 -1.14
N LYS A 9 12.71 -8.21 -1.24
CA LYS A 9 11.96 -8.46 -2.48
C LYS A 9 10.91 -7.37 -2.67
N SER A 10 10.81 -6.81 -3.88
CA SER A 10 9.76 -5.87 -4.24
C SER A 10 8.57 -6.63 -4.80
N LEU A 11 7.39 -6.39 -4.23
CA LEU A 11 6.13 -6.96 -4.68
C LEU A 11 5.17 -5.82 -5.00
N ALA A 12 4.58 -5.83 -6.19
CA ALA A 12 3.58 -4.86 -6.61
C ALA A 12 2.18 -5.49 -6.53
N PHE A 13 1.25 -4.81 -5.85
CA PHE A 13 -0.12 -5.27 -5.69
C PHE A 13 -1.07 -4.28 -6.35
N SER A 14 -2.07 -4.81 -7.07
CA SER A 14 -3.23 -4.04 -7.51
C SER A 14 -4.35 -4.24 -6.50
N LEU A 15 -4.93 -3.14 -6.02
CA LEU A 15 -6.01 -3.15 -5.04
C LEU A 15 -7.22 -2.41 -5.61
N THR A 16 -8.39 -3.06 -5.57
CA THR A 16 -9.66 -2.44 -5.93
C THR A 16 -10.40 -2.03 -4.67
N PHE A 17 -10.77 -0.75 -4.58
CA PHE A 17 -11.57 -0.23 -3.48
C PHE A 17 -13.01 -0.02 -3.95
N GLN A 18 -13.98 -0.55 -3.20
CA GLN A 18 -15.40 -0.39 -3.48
C GLN A 18 -16.15 -0.13 -2.18
N SER A 19 -17.22 0.65 -2.26
CA SER A 19 -18.19 0.81 -1.17
C SER A 19 -19.58 0.42 -1.67
N PRO A 20 -20.37 -0.31 -0.86
CA PRO A 20 -21.72 -0.72 -1.24
C PRO A 20 -22.74 0.43 -1.16
N THR A 21 -22.40 1.55 -0.53
CA THR A 21 -23.37 2.61 -0.18
C THR A 21 -22.99 4.00 -0.70
N LYS A 22 -21.73 4.22 -1.10
CA LYS A 22 -21.30 5.54 -1.58
C LYS A 22 -20.17 5.44 -2.61
N THR A 23 -20.03 6.50 -3.39
CA THR A 23 -18.84 6.71 -4.22
C THR A 23 -17.63 7.00 -3.34
N LEU A 24 -16.54 6.26 -3.54
CA LEU A 24 -15.28 6.51 -2.84
C LEU A 24 -14.53 7.66 -3.50
N THR A 25 -14.02 8.58 -2.69
CA THR A 25 -13.14 9.66 -3.15
C THR A 25 -11.68 9.22 -3.13
N ASP A 26 -10.82 9.93 -3.86
CA ASP A 26 -9.36 9.72 -3.80
C ASP A 26 -8.82 9.88 -2.37
N LYS A 27 -9.43 10.75 -1.56
CA LYS A 27 -9.06 10.94 -0.15
C LYS A 27 -9.41 9.72 0.69
N ASP A 28 -10.55 9.08 0.43
CA ASP A 28 -10.96 7.86 1.13
C ASP A 28 -10.02 6.69 0.80
N THR A 29 -9.77 6.46 -0.49
CA THR A 29 -8.87 5.38 -0.95
C THR A 29 -7.43 5.61 -0.51
N ALA A 30 -6.94 6.86 -0.51
CA ALA A 30 -5.62 7.20 0.02
C ALA A 30 -5.52 6.92 1.53
N LYS A 31 -6.58 7.21 2.32
CA LYS A 31 -6.62 6.87 3.74
C LYS A 31 -6.56 5.35 3.97
N LEU A 32 -7.32 4.58 3.20
CA LEU A 32 -7.30 3.12 3.26
C LEU A 32 -5.92 2.56 2.90
N ARG A 33 -5.32 3.06 1.81
CA ARG A 33 -3.96 2.70 1.40
C ARG A 33 -2.94 2.98 2.52
N LYS A 34 -3.00 4.15 3.15
CA LYS A 34 -2.11 4.50 4.28
C LYS A 34 -2.27 3.52 5.45
N LYS A 35 -3.50 3.09 5.78
CA LYS A 35 -3.74 2.09 6.83
C LYS A 35 -3.11 0.74 6.50
N ILE A 36 -3.22 0.29 5.24
CA ILE A 36 -2.60 -0.97 4.79
C ILE A 36 -1.08 -0.89 4.92
N VAL A 37 -0.46 0.18 4.44
CA VAL A 37 1.00 0.39 4.53
C VAL A 37 1.47 0.42 5.99
N ALA A 38 0.77 1.17 6.85
CA ALA A 38 1.13 1.25 8.27
C ALA A 38 1.04 -0.13 8.97
N ARG A 39 0.02 -0.93 8.63
CA ARG A 39 -0.14 -2.28 9.17
C ARG A 39 0.99 -3.20 8.70
N LEU A 40 1.30 -3.22 7.40
CA LEU A 40 2.38 -4.04 6.84
C LEU A 40 3.76 -3.63 7.39
N SER A 41 3.97 -2.33 7.61
CA SER A 41 5.19 -1.83 8.25
C SER A 41 5.34 -2.36 9.68
N ARG A 42 4.26 -2.37 10.46
CA ARG A 42 4.28 -2.88 11.85
C ARG A 42 4.39 -4.41 11.93
N GLU A 43 3.68 -5.13 11.07
CA GLU A 43 3.58 -6.60 11.18
C GLU A 43 4.79 -7.32 10.57
N ILE A 44 5.33 -6.81 9.46
CA ILE A 44 6.38 -7.50 8.69
C ILE A 44 7.56 -6.59 8.32
N GLY A 45 7.62 -5.38 8.84
CA GLY A 45 8.71 -4.43 8.52
C GLY A 45 8.70 -3.96 7.06
N ALA A 46 7.56 -4.05 6.37
CA ALA A 46 7.47 -3.64 4.98
C ALA A 46 7.58 -2.12 4.81
N ALA A 47 8.14 -1.70 3.68
CA ALA A 47 8.21 -0.30 3.27
C ALA A 47 7.53 -0.15 1.91
N LEU A 48 6.70 0.89 1.76
CA LEU A 48 6.18 1.27 0.45
C LEU A 48 7.32 1.83 -0.38
N ARG A 49 7.48 1.30 -1.59
CA ARG A 49 8.41 1.84 -2.57
C ARG A 49 7.70 2.97 -3.30
N GLU A 50 8.15 4.20 -3.10
CA GLU A 50 7.77 5.32 -3.95
C GLU A 50 8.36 5.09 -5.35
N ALA A 51 7.59 5.42 -6.38
CA ALA A 51 7.94 5.19 -7.79
C ALA A 51 8.75 6.36 -8.36
#